data_AF-A0A382IIQ9-F1
#
_entry.id   AF-A0A382IIQ9-F1
#
_cell.length_a   1.000
_cell.length_b   1.000
_cell.length_c   1.000
_cell.angle_alpha   90.00
_cell.angle_beta   90.00
_cell.angle_gamma   90.00
#
_symmetry.space_group_name_H-M   'P 1'
#
loop_
_entity.id
_entity.type
_entity.pdbx_description
1 polymer ?
#
loop_
_entity_poly.entity_id
_entity_poly.type
_entity_poly.pdbx_seq_one_letter_code
_entity_poly.pdbx_strand_id
1 'polypeptide(L)' 'MKKEFNWNKWTRKTHYWGAFVIILPISIVITTGILLQLKKEINWIQPPTS' A
#
# COMPACT_ATOMS: atom_id res chain seq x y z
N MET A 1 18.59 38.49 -5.55
CA MET A 1 17.80 37.69 -6.53
C MET A 1 16.99 36.65 -5.77
N LYS A 2 15.66 36.85 -5.63
CA LYS A 2 14.78 35.87 -4.98
C LYS A 2 14.67 34.65 -5.90
N LYS A 3 15.05 33.47 -5.43
CA LYS A 3 14.86 32.22 -6.17
C LYS A 3 13.39 31.84 -6.02
N GLU A 4 12.61 32.03 -7.09
CA GLU A 4 11.23 31.56 -7.18
C GLU A 4 11.23 30.02 -7.07
N PHE A 5 10.45 29.48 -6.15
CA PHE A 5 10.35 28.04 -5.95
C PHE A 5 9.54 27.40 -7.09
N ASN A 6 10.13 26.44 -7.80
CA ASN A 6 9.47 25.76 -8.90
C ASN A 6 8.64 24.56 -8.40
N TRP A 7 7.36 24.81 -8.14
CA TRP A 7 6.38 23.81 -7.72
C TRP A 7 6.30 22.60 -8.65
N ASN A 8 6.35 22.81 -9.97
CA ASN A 8 6.21 21.73 -10.95
C ASN A 8 7.36 20.71 -10.86
N LYS A 9 8.58 21.19 -10.65
CA LYS A 9 9.77 20.35 -10.44
C LYS A 9 9.69 19.59 -9.11
N TRP A 10 9.21 20.25 -8.06
CA TRP A 10 9.14 19.65 -6.73
C TRP A 10 8.07 18.56 -6.65
N THR A 11 6.87 18.83 -7.16
CA THR A 11 5.77 17.86 -7.20
C THR A 11 6.15 16.58 -7.95
N ARG A 12 6.83 16.68 -9.10
CA ARG A 12 7.33 15.49 -9.83
C ARG A 12 8.28 14.64 -8.99
N LYS A 13 9.21 15.28 -8.28
CA LYS A 13 10.18 14.57 -7.42
C LYS A 13 9.48 13.91 -6.24
N THR A 14 8.56 14.62 -5.60
CA THR A 14 7.75 14.11 -4.48
C THR A 14 6.85 12.97 -4.93
N HIS A 15 6.23 13.05 -6.11
CA HIS A 15 5.39 11.96 -6.63
C HIS A 15 6.21 10.69 -6.86
N TYR A 16 7.41 10.80 -7.45
CA TYR A 16 8.27 9.64 -7.71
C TYR A 16 8.71 8.93 -6.41
N TRP A 17 9.17 9.69 -5.41
CA TRP A 17 9.60 9.12 -4.14
C TRP A 17 8.43 8.70 -3.25
N GLY A 18 7.36 9.49 -3.22
CA GLY A 18 6.15 9.22 -2.45
C GLY A 18 5.43 7.97 -2.93
N ALA A 19 5.32 7.76 -4.26
CA ALA A 19 4.72 6.55 -4.82
C ALA A 19 5.49 5.29 -4.39
N PHE A 20 6.83 5.35 -4.38
CA PHE A 20 7.66 4.21 -3.95
C PHE A 20 7.50 3.90 -2.45
N VAL A 21 7.29 4.91 -1.60
CA VAL A 21 7.03 4.67 -0.17
C VAL A 21 5.63 4.10 0.05
N ILE A 22 4.63 4.58 -0.71
CA ILE A 22 3.23 4.19 -0.54
C ILE A 22 2.93 2.80 -1.12
N ILE A 23 3.65 2.36 -2.17
CA ILE A 23 3.42 1.03 -2.75
C ILE A 23 3.72 -0.10 -1.76
N LEU A 24 4.67 0.10 -0.85
CA LEU A 24 5.06 -0.90 0.14
C LEU A 24 3.90 -1.27 1.11
N PRO A 25 3.29 -0.34 1.86
CA PRO A 25 2.14 -0.66 2.72
C PRO A 25 0.93 -1.14 1.92
N ILE A 26 0.67 -0.58 0.72
CA ILE A 26 -0.43 -1.04 -0.13
C ILE A 26 -0.23 -2.51 -0.53
N SER A 27 0.98 -2.89 -0.93
CA SER A 27 1.28 -4.27 -1.32
C SER A 27 1.04 -5.24 -0.17
N ILE A 28 1.42 -4.88 1.06
CA ILE A 28 1.18 -5.69 2.26
C ILE A 28 -0.32 -5.89 2.47
N VAL A 29 -1.12 -4.83 2.42
CA VAL A 29 -2.58 -4.92 2.60
C VAL A 29 -3.23 -5.78 1.52
N ILE A 30 -2.83 -5.61 0.26
CA ILE A 30 -3.38 -6.40 -0.86
C ILE A 30 -2.98 -7.88 -0.72
N THR A 31 -1.70 -8.18 -0.51
CA THR A 31 -1.22 -9.57 -0.39
C THR A 31 -1.85 -10.26 0.81
N THR A 32 -1.90 -9.61 1.97
CA THR A 32 -2.56 -10.16 3.17
C THR A 32 -4.06 -10.33 2.95
N GLY A 33 -4.74 -9.37 2.31
CA GLY A 33 -6.15 -9.46 1.97
C GLY A 33 -6.48 -10.64 1.05
N ILE A 34 -5.65 -10.88 0.02
CA ILE A 34 -5.79 -12.05 -0.87
C ILE A 34 -5.54 -13.34 -0.08
N LEU A 35 -4.48 -13.41 0.72
CA LEU A 35 -4.16 -14.58 1.53
C LEU A 35 -5.29 -14.93 2.52
N LEU A 36 -5.96 -13.93 3.09
CA LEU A 36 -7.09 -14.14 3.99
C LEU A 36 -8.32 -14.70 3.28
N GLN A 37 -8.58 -14.30 2.03
CA GLN A 37 -9.67 -14.87 1.23
C GLN A 37 -9.45 -16.37 0.96
N LEU A 38 -8.20 -16.80 0.85
CA LEU A 38 -7.83 -18.22 0.67
C LEU A 38 -7.82 -19.04 1.97
N LYS A 39 -7.87 -18.38 3.14
CA LYS A 39 -7.81 -19.03 4.48
C LYS A 39 -9.15 -19.55 4.99
N LYS A 40 -10.16 -19.67 4.13
CA LYS A 40 -11.54 -19.98 4.54
C LYS A 40 -11.73 -21.35 5.22
N GLU A 41 -10.71 -22.21 5.21
CA GLU A 41 -10.78 -23.57 5.76
C GLU A 41 -9.77 -23.85 6.89
N ILE A 42 -9.30 -22.82 7.60
CA ILE A 42 -8.47 -23.05 8.78
C ILE A 42 -9.39 -23.26 10.00
N ASN A 43 -9.64 -24.52 10.35
CA ASN A 43 -10.54 -24.92 11.45
C ASN A 43 -10.28 -24.23 12.80
N TRP A 44 -9.02 -23.82 13.09
CA TRP A 44 -8.70 -23.10 14.33
C TRP A 44 -9.03 -21.60 14.29
N ILE A 45 -9.10 -21.01 13.09
CA ILE A 45 -9.43 -19.58 12.86
C ILE A 45 -10.93 -19.42 12.60
N GLN A 46 -11.51 -20.36 11.86
CA GLN A 46 -12.92 -20.41 11.53
C GLN A 46 -13.42 -21.84 11.80
N PRO A 47 -13.94 -22.12 13.00
CA PRO A 47 -14.54 -23.41 13.28
C PRO A 47 -15.74 -23.64 12.34
N PRO A 48 -15.99 -24.88 11.91
CA PRO A 48 -17.07 -25.19 10.99
C PRO A 48 -18.41 -24.79 11.60
N THR A 49 -19.15 -23.93 10.90
CA THR A 49 -20.52 -23.59 11.28
C THR A 49 -21.44 -24.70 10.82
N SER A 50 -21.96 -25.46 11.79
CA SER A 50 -22.95 -26.53 11.62
C SER A 50 -24.28 -25.99 11.11
#